data_AF-A0A5C8VFU5-F1
#
_entry.id   AF-A0A5C8VFU5-F1
#
_cell.length_a   1.000
_cell.length_b   1.000
_cell.length_c   1.000
_cell.angle_alpha   90.00
_cell.angle_beta   90.00
_cell.angle_gamma   90.00
#
_symmetry.space_group_name_H-M   'P 1'
#
loop_
_entity.id
_entity.type
_entity.pdbx_description
1 polymer ?
#
loop_
_entity_poly.entity_id
_entity_poly.type
_entity_poly.pdbx_seq_one_letter_code
_entity_poly.pdbx_strand_id
1 'polypeptide(L)'
;MLHSKIRKLLHRNLLERQNLVRIQTELDAALSGCIILAGDSHAAYTLHPEFPRPTLNLGIAGATARSYARSLDSLHTPVPGSLSILIIGTNDIRRRSPLSKPALTNFSRHAERVIDRLRSWTLDVLVAALPPRPKSDLAEQAPLASEVYSDALREICARRGADFFDPFAPLRSSRFGLAEDAVFIDGTHLYEYDSLSLRISNHIRSHYRLEEFFCNHLPGFDHDYYRGWYPDACHYPRGLARHYLDLGWKEGRDPSGQFSTDGYLDANPDVRVSGINPLIHFLEIGLTQGRTGWQKAHTNPTSHSLTDWQNLPDNSQQ
;
A
#
# COMPACT_ATOMS: atom_id res chain seq x y z
N MET A 1 14.62 38.59 17.48
CA MET A 1 14.55 37.10 17.35
C MET A 1 13.14 36.52 17.47
N LEU A 2 12.32 36.93 18.45
CA LEU A 2 10.98 36.36 18.70
C LEU A 2 9.99 36.56 17.53
N HIS A 3 9.97 37.75 16.92
CA HIS A 3 9.13 38.07 15.74
C HIS A 3 9.41 37.18 14.51
N SER A 4 10.66 36.77 14.28
CA SER A 4 11.05 35.91 13.15
C SER A 4 10.59 34.47 13.36
N LYS A 5 10.69 33.95 14.60
CA LYS A 5 10.19 32.61 14.95
C LYS A 5 8.66 32.53 14.83
N ILE A 6 7.94 33.55 15.27
CA ILE A 6 6.47 33.63 15.17
C ILE A 6 6.04 33.68 13.70
N ARG A 7 6.67 34.50 12.84
CA ARG A 7 6.38 34.54 11.40
C ARG A 7 6.64 33.20 10.71
N LYS A 8 7.75 32.52 11.00
CA LYS A 8 8.04 31.18 10.44
C LYS A 8 7.00 30.15 10.87
N LEU A 9 6.54 30.21 12.12
CA LEU A 9 5.54 29.28 12.65
C LEU A 9 4.16 29.52 12.02
N LEU A 10 3.74 30.78 11.89
CA LEU A 10 2.49 31.15 11.22
C LEU A 10 2.49 30.75 9.75
N HIS A 11 3.59 30.98 9.04
CA HIS A 11 3.72 30.58 7.63
C HIS A 11 3.66 29.07 7.45
N ARG A 12 4.34 28.30 8.32
CA ARG A 12 4.28 26.83 8.31
C ARG A 12 2.86 26.31 8.56
N ASN A 13 2.16 26.89 9.54
CA ASN A 13 0.77 26.51 9.83
C ASN A 13 -0.17 26.84 8.66
N LEU A 14 0.07 27.94 7.94
CA LEU A 14 -0.71 28.31 6.77
C LEU A 14 -0.52 27.30 5.63
N LEU A 15 0.73 26.97 5.32
CA LEU A 15 1.07 25.98 4.28
C LEU A 15 0.52 24.59 4.63
N GLU A 16 0.62 24.17 5.88
CA GLU A 16 0.05 22.90 6.34
C GLU A 16 -1.47 22.87 6.18
N ARG A 17 -2.18 23.94 6.52
CA ARG A 17 -3.63 24.05 6.30
C ARG A 17 -3.99 24.01 4.81
N GLN A 18 -3.25 24.71 3.95
CA GLN A 18 -3.47 24.67 2.51
C GLN A 18 -3.25 23.27 1.94
N ASN A 19 -2.20 22.57 2.40
CA ASN A 19 -1.95 21.19 2.01
C ASN A 19 -3.08 20.26 2.45
N LEU A 20 -3.60 20.41 3.67
CA LEU A 20 -4.71 19.59 4.17
C LEU A 20 -6.00 19.82 3.37
N VAL A 21 -6.30 21.07 2.98
CA VAL A 21 -7.46 21.37 2.13
C VAL A 21 -7.31 20.70 0.77
N ARG A 22 -6.13 20.82 0.12
CA ARG A 22 -5.84 20.13 -1.14
C ARG A 22 -6.02 18.61 -1.00
N ILE A 23 -5.43 18.04 0.04
CA ILE A 23 -5.51 16.60 0.31
C ILE A 23 -6.96 16.15 0.51
N GLN A 24 -7.77 16.90 1.28
CA GLN A 24 -9.18 16.57 1.46
C GLN A 24 -9.94 16.65 0.13
N THR A 25 -9.68 17.64 -0.72
CA THR A 25 -10.30 17.73 -2.05
C THR A 25 -9.94 16.55 -2.95
N GLU A 26 -8.68 16.07 -2.91
CA GLU A 26 -8.26 14.87 -3.65
C GLU A 26 -8.92 13.60 -3.10
N LEU A 27 -9.07 13.47 -1.79
CA LEU A 27 -9.81 12.38 -1.15
C LEU A 27 -11.30 12.42 -1.51
N ASP A 28 -11.91 13.60 -1.53
CA ASP A 28 -13.32 13.81 -1.90
C ASP A 28 -13.60 13.43 -3.36
N ALA A 29 -12.62 13.62 -4.25
CA ALA A 29 -12.72 13.26 -5.66
C ALA A 29 -12.24 11.84 -5.98
N ALA A 30 -11.75 11.10 -4.99
CA ALA A 30 -11.12 9.80 -5.19
C ALA A 30 -12.14 8.74 -5.63
N LEU A 31 -11.72 7.91 -6.59
CA LEU A 31 -12.41 6.66 -6.88
C LEU A 31 -12.02 5.61 -5.84
N SER A 32 -12.98 4.76 -5.48
CA SER A 32 -12.71 3.67 -4.57
C SER A 32 -11.69 2.69 -5.15
N GLY A 33 -10.93 2.05 -4.26
CA GLY A 33 -9.84 1.17 -4.65
C GLY A 33 -8.55 1.90 -5.01
N CYS A 34 -8.49 3.23 -4.89
CA CYS A 34 -7.24 4.00 -5.04
C CYS A 34 -6.13 3.49 -4.12
N ILE A 35 -4.89 3.79 -4.49
CA ILE A 35 -3.73 3.58 -3.63
C ILE A 35 -3.44 4.88 -2.91
N ILE A 36 -3.17 4.81 -1.61
CA ILE A 36 -2.82 5.96 -0.79
C ILE A 36 -1.32 5.93 -0.55
N LEU A 37 -0.60 6.96 -1.00
CA LEU A 37 0.80 7.17 -0.63
C LEU A 37 0.86 8.20 0.50
N ALA A 38 1.25 7.74 1.68
CA ALA A 38 1.19 8.49 2.93
C ALA A 38 2.58 8.63 3.57
N GLY A 39 2.80 9.75 4.27
CA GLY A 39 4.01 9.93 5.08
C GLY A 39 4.66 11.31 4.98
N ASP A 40 5.98 11.36 5.16
CA ASP A 40 6.75 12.61 5.18
C ASP A 40 7.19 13.07 3.77
N SER A 41 8.34 13.76 3.66
CA SER A 41 8.83 14.28 2.37
C SER A 41 9.18 13.16 1.40
N HIS A 42 9.59 11.98 1.86
CA HIS A 42 9.86 10.88 0.93
C HIS A 42 8.57 10.41 0.26
N ALA A 43 7.46 10.30 1.00
CA ALA A 43 6.15 10.03 0.39
C ALA A 43 5.72 11.19 -0.52
N ALA A 44 5.87 12.43 -0.08
CA ALA A 44 5.44 13.62 -0.84
C ALA A 44 6.17 13.78 -2.18
N TYR A 45 7.43 13.37 -2.27
CA TYR A 45 8.25 13.49 -3.48
C TYR A 45 8.33 12.21 -4.30
N THR A 46 7.90 11.08 -3.75
CA THR A 46 7.78 9.84 -4.51
C THR A 46 6.72 10.01 -5.58
N LEU A 47 7.11 9.77 -6.84
CA LEU A 47 6.17 9.76 -7.95
C LEU A 47 5.11 8.68 -7.75
N HIS A 48 3.96 8.85 -8.38
CA HIS A 48 2.90 7.83 -8.34
C HIS A 48 3.45 6.49 -8.83
N PRO A 49 3.41 5.44 -8.00
CA PRO A 49 3.83 4.13 -8.44
C PRO A 49 2.92 3.62 -9.54
N GLU A 50 3.52 2.94 -10.52
CA GLU A 50 2.87 2.57 -11.77
C GLU A 50 1.85 1.45 -11.55
N PHE A 51 0.62 1.85 -11.29
CA PHE A 51 -0.50 0.94 -11.08
C PHE A 51 -1.65 1.27 -12.03
N PRO A 52 -2.47 0.27 -12.41
CA PRO A 52 -3.72 0.50 -13.14
C PRO A 52 -4.77 1.24 -12.29
N ARG A 53 -4.43 1.68 -11.08
CA ARG A 53 -5.30 2.41 -10.14
C ARG A 53 -4.75 3.82 -9.87
N PRO A 54 -5.63 4.82 -9.67
CA PRO A 54 -5.17 6.14 -9.26
C PRO A 54 -4.47 6.06 -7.91
N THR A 55 -3.32 6.72 -7.80
CA THR A 55 -2.60 6.89 -6.52
C THR A 55 -2.85 8.30 -6.00
N LEU A 56 -3.35 8.42 -4.78
CA LEU A 56 -3.46 9.69 -4.06
C LEU A 56 -2.21 9.91 -3.21
N ASN A 57 -1.55 11.06 -3.37
CA ASN A 57 -0.35 11.37 -2.58
C ASN A 57 -0.71 12.31 -1.41
N LEU A 58 -0.82 11.72 -0.23
CA LEU A 58 -1.07 12.41 1.04
C LEU A 58 0.23 12.77 1.79
N GLY A 59 1.38 12.72 1.12
CA GLY A 59 2.67 13.04 1.72
C GLY A 59 2.74 14.50 2.18
N ILE A 60 3.28 14.72 3.38
CA ILE A 60 3.47 16.06 3.95
C ILE A 60 4.95 16.26 4.28
N ALA A 61 5.61 17.09 3.47
CA ALA A 61 7.03 17.39 3.66
C ALA A 61 7.32 17.98 5.05
N GLY A 62 8.35 17.45 5.71
CA GLY A 62 8.73 17.88 7.06
C GLY A 62 7.86 17.32 8.19
N ALA A 63 6.94 16.39 7.90
CA ALA A 63 6.14 15.73 8.92
C ALA A 63 6.98 14.76 9.77
N THR A 64 6.64 14.71 11.05
CA THR A 64 7.02 13.64 11.99
C THR A 64 5.83 12.71 12.15
N ALA A 65 6.01 11.49 12.65
CA ALA A 65 4.89 10.59 12.95
C ALA A 65 3.80 11.29 13.80
N ARG A 66 4.21 12.12 14.76
CA ARG A 66 3.28 12.90 15.60
C ARG A 66 2.49 13.96 14.84
N SER A 67 3.15 14.76 14.01
CA SER A 67 2.43 15.80 13.26
C SER A 67 1.56 15.18 12.18
N TYR A 68 2.04 14.13 11.51
CA TYR A 68 1.31 13.42 10.48
C TYR A 68 0.05 12.74 11.02
N ALA A 69 0.12 12.10 12.19
CA ALA A 69 -1.06 11.55 12.86
C ALA A 69 -2.15 12.61 13.07
N ARG A 70 -1.77 13.81 13.52
CA ARG A 70 -2.71 14.93 13.70
C ARG A 70 -3.30 15.42 12.38
N SER A 71 -2.51 15.43 11.32
CA SER A 71 -2.96 15.74 9.97
C SER A 71 -4.03 14.74 9.53
N LEU A 72 -3.79 13.43 9.67
CA LEU A 72 -4.75 12.39 9.32
C LEU A 72 -6.02 12.40 10.20
N ASP A 73 -5.92 12.78 11.48
CA ASP A 73 -7.07 12.94 12.37
C ASP A 73 -8.06 14.01 11.84
N SER A 74 -7.57 14.99 11.07
CA SER A 74 -8.39 16.08 10.51
C SER A 74 -8.99 15.79 9.14
N LEU A 75 -8.59 14.68 8.53
CA LEU A 75 -9.01 14.26 7.20
C LEU A 75 -10.05 13.14 7.29
N HIS A 76 -10.90 13.04 6.28
CA HIS A 76 -11.90 11.98 6.14
C HIS A 76 -11.77 11.33 4.77
N THR A 77 -11.95 10.01 4.69
CA THR A 77 -12.03 9.32 3.40
C THR A 77 -13.50 9.05 3.06
N PRO A 78 -14.01 9.51 1.90
CA PRO A 78 -15.38 9.22 1.48
C PRO A 78 -15.54 7.80 0.92
N VAL A 79 -14.43 7.19 0.46
CA VAL A 79 -14.39 5.86 -0.15
C VAL A 79 -13.21 5.04 0.37
N PRO A 80 -13.32 3.71 0.51
CA PRO A 80 -12.20 2.86 0.88
C PRO A 80 -11.18 2.79 -0.27
N GLY A 81 -9.89 2.92 0.06
CA GLY A 81 -8.79 2.60 -0.84
C GLY A 81 -8.41 1.12 -0.77
N SER A 82 -7.59 0.64 -1.70
CA SER A 82 -7.14 -0.75 -1.71
C SER A 82 -5.92 -0.96 -0.82
N LEU A 83 -4.95 -0.06 -0.91
CA LEU A 83 -3.67 -0.17 -0.21
C LEU A 83 -3.19 1.21 0.22
N SER A 84 -2.70 1.34 1.45
CA SER A 84 -1.89 2.48 1.86
C SER A 84 -0.41 2.11 1.90
N ILE A 85 0.45 2.92 1.32
CA ILE A 85 1.91 2.84 1.42
C ILE A 85 2.38 3.94 2.36
N LEU A 86 3.04 3.58 3.46
CA LEU A 86 3.49 4.53 4.48
C LEU A 86 5.02 4.68 4.49
N ILE A 87 5.52 5.91 4.27
CA ILE A 87 6.95 6.26 4.43
C ILE A 87 7.09 7.38 5.47
N ILE A 88 7.45 7.04 6.71
CA ILE A 88 7.48 7.99 7.82
C ILE A 88 8.68 7.78 8.74
N GLY A 89 9.18 8.86 9.32
CA GLY A 89 10.15 8.81 10.43
C GLY A 89 11.45 9.56 10.17
N THR A 90 11.67 10.05 8.95
CA THR A 90 12.89 10.77 8.57
C THR A 90 13.10 12.02 9.44
N ASN A 91 12.04 12.75 9.77
CA ASN A 91 12.14 13.92 10.67
C ASN A 91 12.19 13.55 12.16
N ASP A 92 11.77 12.35 12.54
CA ASP A 92 11.82 11.87 13.92
C ASP A 92 13.27 11.51 14.32
N ILE A 93 14.03 10.88 13.41
CA ILE A 93 15.44 10.52 13.63
C ILE A 93 16.40 11.72 13.57
N ARG A 94 15.99 12.84 12.97
CA ARG A 94 16.78 14.08 12.88
C ARG A 94 16.76 14.96 14.14
N ARG A 95 16.09 14.50 15.21
CA ARG A 95 16.03 15.21 16.49
C ARG A 95 17.35 15.08 17.25
N ARG A 96 17.55 15.91 18.29
CA ARG A 96 18.79 15.95 19.08
C ARG A 96 19.16 14.63 19.77
N SER A 97 18.18 13.81 20.13
CA SER A 97 18.41 12.55 20.88
C SER A 97 17.42 11.47 20.42
N PRO A 98 17.53 11.00 19.16
CA PRO A 98 16.55 10.11 18.55
C PRO A 98 16.53 8.73 19.22
N LEU A 99 17.69 8.27 19.72
CA LEU A 99 17.82 6.99 20.41
C LEU A 99 17.39 7.01 21.88
N SER A 100 16.87 8.14 22.39
CA SER A 100 16.37 8.19 23.75
C SER A 100 15.05 7.43 23.89
N LYS A 101 14.84 6.74 25.02
CA LYS A 101 13.59 6.02 25.31
C LYS A 101 12.32 6.88 25.11
N PRO A 102 12.28 8.16 25.52
CA PRO A 102 11.12 9.02 25.27
C PRO A 102 10.89 9.31 23.77
N ALA A 103 11.96 9.45 22.98
CA ALA A 103 11.84 9.70 21.55
C ALA A 103 11.25 8.49 20.81
N LEU A 104 11.78 7.29 21.08
CA LEU A 104 11.26 6.04 20.53
C LEU A 104 9.81 5.78 20.95
N THR A 105 9.51 5.89 22.25
CA THR A 105 8.13 5.71 22.76
C THR A 105 7.17 6.70 22.10
N ASN A 106 7.59 7.95 21.91
CA ASN A 106 6.78 8.94 21.24
C ASN A 106 6.57 8.62 19.76
N PHE A 107 7.61 8.17 19.05
CA PHE A 107 7.51 7.76 17.66
C PHE A 107 6.56 6.57 17.51
N SER A 108 6.82 5.46 18.20
CA SER A 108 6.04 4.22 18.09
C SER A 108 4.54 4.46 18.32
N ARG A 109 4.18 5.20 19.38
CA ARG A 109 2.79 5.55 19.68
C ARG A 109 2.10 6.30 18.52
N HIS A 110 2.80 7.21 17.83
CA HIS A 110 2.17 7.98 16.76
C HIS A 110 2.25 7.24 15.42
N ALA A 111 3.29 6.46 15.16
CA ALA A 111 3.36 5.57 14.00
C ALA A 111 2.22 4.53 14.04
N GLU A 112 1.96 3.94 15.19
CA GLU A 112 0.83 3.03 15.42
C GLU A 112 -0.51 3.72 15.11
N ARG A 113 -0.73 4.94 15.62
CA ARG A 113 -1.93 5.72 15.29
C ARG A 113 -2.08 6.02 13.79
N VAL A 114 -0.98 6.30 13.09
CA VAL A 114 -1.00 6.51 11.64
C VAL A 114 -1.40 5.23 10.92
N ILE A 115 -0.81 4.08 11.30
CA ILE A 115 -1.13 2.78 10.71
C ILE A 115 -2.60 2.43 10.96
N ASP A 116 -3.09 2.55 12.19
CA ASP A 116 -4.51 2.28 12.52
C ASP A 116 -5.46 3.17 11.70
N ARG A 117 -5.10 4.45 11.50
CA ARG A 117 -5.90 5.36 10.68
C ARG A 117 -5.91 4.95 9.20
N LEU A 118 -4.77 4.58 8.63
CA LEU A 118 -4.69 4.12 7.25
C LEU A 118 -5.42 2.78 7.04
N ARG A 119 -5.34 1.85 8.00
CA ARG A 119 -6.12 0.60 7.99
C ARG A 119 -7.63 0.84 8.08
N SER A 120 -8.06 1.95 8.69
CA SER A 120 -9.48 2.33 8.67
C SER A 120 -9.94 2.86 7.31
N TRP A 121 -9.01 3.21 6.42
CA TRP A 121 -9.30 3.78 5.09
C TRP A 121 -9.00 2.83 3.95
N THR A 122 -8.20 1.79 4.19
CA THR A 122 -7.70 0.89 3.16
C THR A 122 -7.71 -0.55 3.66
N LEU A 123 -7.82 -1.50 2.73
CA LEU A 123 -7.86 -2.92 3.10
C LEU A 123 -6.55 -3.41 3.66
N ASP A 124 -5.44 -2.84 3.20
CA ASP A 124 -4.11 -3.19 3.66
C ASP A 124 -3.19 -1.97 3.74
N VAL A 125 -2.15 -2.09 4.55
CA VAL A 125 -1.15 -1.06 4.78
C VAL A 125 0.24 -1.66 4.68
N LEU A 126 1.02 -1.17 3.73
CA LEU A 126 2.40 -1.52 3.50
C LEU A 126 3.32 -0.40 4.03
N VAL A 127 4.13 -0.71 5.04
CA VAL A 127 4.98 0.25 5.75
C VAL A 127 6.44 0.09 5.33
N ALA A 128 7.02 1.17 4.83
CA ALA A 128 8.43 1.19 4.44
C ALA A 128 9.35 1.34 5.66
N ALA A 129 10.49 0.66 5.61
CA ALA A 129 11.66 0.97 6.42
C ALA A 129 12.05 2.45 6.26
N LEU A 130 12.74 3.02 7.27
CA LEU A 130 13.28 4.37 7.13
C LEU A 130 14.42 4.40 6.09
N PRO A 131 14.57 5.52 5.37
CA PRO A 131 15.66 5.67 4.41
C PRO A 131 17.02 5.68 5.12
N PRO A 132 18.08 5.21 4.45
CA PRO A 132 19.45 5.35 4.93
C PRO A 132 19.89 6.82 4.94
N ARG A 133 21.04 7.08 5.58
CA ARG A 133 21.69 8.39 5.68
C ARG A 133 22.98 8.41 4.85
N PRO A 134 23.46 9.59 4.40
CA PRO A 134 24.76 9.71 3.75
C PRO A 134 25.89 9.20 4.65
N LYS A 135 26.94 8.63 4.07
CA LYS A 135 28.16 8.25 4.81
C LYS A 135 28.88 9.44 5.41
N SER A 136 28.80 10.61 4.79
CA SER A 136 29.32 11.86 5.36
C SER A 136 28.50 12.42 6.52
N ASP A 137 27.38 11.78 6.89
CA ASP A 137 26.60 12.21 8.06
C ASP A 137 27.43 11.98 9.35
N LEU A 138 28.05 13.06 9.82
CA LEU A 138 28.93 13.09 11.00
C LEU A 138 28.17 12.78 12.31
N ALA A 139 26.84 12.72 12.28
CA ALA A 139 26.04 12.28 13.41
C ALA A 139 25.98 10.73 13.42
N GLU A 140 26.95 10.08 14.09
CA GLU A 140 27.01 8.61 14.23
C GLU A 140 25.69 7.95 14.70
N GLN A 141 24.83 8.71 15.38
CA GLN A 141 23.53 8.26 15.86
C GLN A 141 22.46 8.16 14.77
N ALA A 142 22.56 8.91 13.68
CA ALA A 142 21.50 8.97 12.66
C ALA A 142 21.37 7.66 11.85
N PRO A 143 22.47 6.99 11.43
CA PRO A 143 22.38 5.68 10.80
C PRO A 143 21.80 4.60 11.74
N LEU A 144 22.24 4.59 13.00
CA LEU A 144 21.70 3.67 14.01
C LEU A 144 20.21 3.95 14.29
N ALA A 145 19.81 5.22 14.29
CA ALA A 145 18.40 5.58 14.45
C ALA A 145 17.53 5.11 13.27
N SER A 146 18.04 5.15 12.03
CA SER A 146 17.32 4.60 10.86
C SER A 146 17.00 3.11 11.05
N GLU A 147 17.98 2.33 11.55
CA GLU A 147 17.81 0.90 11.87
C GLU A 147 16.80 0.68 12.99
N VAL A 148 17.02 1.28 14.16
CA VAL A 148 16.17 1.10 15.35
C VAL A 148 14.72 1.50 15.09
N TYR A 149 14.49 2.58 14.34
CA TYR A 149 13.13 3.03 14.01
C TYR A 149 12.48 2.14 12.95
N SER A 150 13.24 1.57 12.03
CA SER A 150 12.74 0.58 11.07
C SER A 150 12.32 -0.71 11.76
N ASP A 151 13.11 -1.18 12.73
CA ASP A 151 12.75 -2.32 13.57
C ASP A 151 11.48 -2.05 14.38
N ALA A 152 11.37 -0.85 14.97
CA ALA A 152 10.17 -0.45 15.68
C ALA A 152 8.92 -0.43 14.77
N LEU A 153 9.04 0.02 13.52
CA LEU A 153 7.96 -0.06 12.54
C LEU A 153 7.60 -1.51 12.22
N ARG A 154 8.59 -2.38 11.96
CA ARG A 154 8.37 -3.81 11.69
C ARG A 154 7.60 -4.49 12.81
N GLU A 155 7.97 -4.22 14.06
CA GLU A 155 7.26 -4.75 15.23
C GLU A 155 5.82 -4.22 15.36
N ILE A 156 5.58 -2.95 15.04
CA ILE A 156 4.22 -2.38 15.04
C ILE A 156 3.38 -3.06 13.94
N CYS A 157 3.94 -3.26 12.76
CA CYS A 157 3.27 -3.91 11.62
C CYS A 157 2.82 -5.33 12.00
N ALA A 158 3.73 -6.13 12.58
CA ALA A 158 3.42 -7.48 13.06
C ALA A 158 2.27 -7.51 14.09
N ARG A 159 2.21 -6.53 15.01
CA ARG A 159 1.12 -6.44 16.00
C ARG A 159 -0.20 -5.94 15.42
N ARG A 160 -0.15 -5.15 14.35
CA ARG A 160 -1.31 -4.44 13.80
C ARG A 160 -1.86 -5.08 12.52
N GLY A 161 -1.28 -6.17 12.03
CA GLY A 161 -1.73 -6.80 10.78
C GLY A 161 -1.56 -5.85 9.60
N ALA A 162 -0.36 -5.27 9.51
CA ALA A 162 0.13 -4.49 8.39
C ALA A 162 1.42 -5.13 7.90
N ASP A 163 1.78 -4.90 6.64
CA ASP A 163 2.99 -5.44 6.04
C ASP A 163 4.16 -4.46 6.15
N PHE A 164 5.38 -5.01 6.22
CA PHE A 164 6.61 -4.23 6.30
C PHE A 164 7.56 -4.62 5.19
N PHE A 165 8.16 -3.62 4.55
CA PHE A 165 9.14 -3.83 3.49
C PHE A 165 10.23 -2.76 3.50
N ASP A 166 11.33 -3.01 2.78
CA ASP A 166 12.43 -2.07 2.68
C ASP A 166 12.67 -1.64 1.22
N PRO A 167 11.99 -0.58 0.74
CA PRO A 167 12.19 -0.09 -0.62
C PRO A 167 13.54 0.63 -0.81
N PHE A 168 14.33 0.79 0.26
CA PHE A 168 15.63 1.41 0.24
C PHE A 168 16.78 0.40 0.29
N ALA A 169 16.50 -0.91 0.40
CA ALA A 169 17.51 -1.95 0.53
C ALA A 169 18.65 -1.84 -0.51
N PRO A 170 18.40 -1.56 -1.81
CA PRO A 170 19.48 -1.43 -2.81
C PRO A 170 20.37 -0.19 -2.63
N LEU A 171 19.91 0.81 -1.87
CA LEU A 171 20.69 2.03 -1.58
C LEU A 171 21.61 1.83 -0.37
N ARG A 172 21.34 0.82 0.47
CA ARG A 172 22.10 0.58 1.70
C ARG A 172 23.51 0.07 1.36
N SER A 173 24.47 0.48 2.16
CA SER A 173 25.88 0.09 2.06
C SER A 173 26.22 -0.99 3.10
N SER A 174 27.40 -0.95 3.71
CA SER A 174 27.84 -1.94 4.70
C SER A 174 27.06 -1.92 6.02
N ARG A 175 26.27 -0.88 6.28
CA ARG A 175 25.38 -0.76 7.45
C ARG A 175 23.97 -0.41 6.99
N PHE A 176 22.97 -0.95 7.68
CA PHE A 176 21.56 -0.72 7.36
C PHE A 176 21.25 0.77 7.18
N GLY A 177 21.65 1.62 8.14
CA GLY A 177 21.36 3.04 8.10
C GLY A 177 22.24 3.91 7.18
N LEU A 178 23.10 3.34 6.32
CA LEU A 178 24.06 4.10 5.51
C LEU A 178 23.90 3.86 4.01
N ALA A 179 24.04 4.91 3.20
CA ALA A 179 24.08 4.87 1.74
C ALA A 179 25.18 5.81 1.21
N GLU A 180 25.59 5.63 -0.05
CA GLU A 180 26.55 6.54 -0.70
C GLU A 180 25.99 7.97 -0.79
N ASP A 181 26.84 8.97 -0.57
CA ASP A 181 26.44 10.38 -0.55
C ASP A 181 25.80 10.84 -1.87
N ALA A 182 26.26 10.29 -3.00
CA ALA A 182 25.78 10.62 -4.33
C ALA A 182 24.29 10.30 -4.55
N VAL A 183 23.67 9.50 -3.68
CA VAL A 183 22.24 9.19 -3.72
C VAL A 183 21.39 10.40 -3.31
N PHE A 184 21.95 11.36 -2.56
CA PHE A 184 21.21 12.42 -1.89
C PHE A 184 21.46 13.81 -2.49
N ILE A 185 20.40 14.61 -2.62
CA ILE A 185 20.45 16.01 -3.04
C ILE A 185 20.99 16.91 -1.92
N ASP A 186 20.47 16.72 -0.70
CA ASP A 186 20.69 17.59 0.46
C ASP A 186 21.02 16.80 1.74
N GLY A 187 21.51 15.57 1.57
CA GLY A 187 21.78 14.63 2.65
C GLY A 187 20.52 14.04 3.31
N THR A 188 19.35 14.22 2.70
CA THR A 188 18.10 13.57 3.12
C THR A 188 17.27 13.09 1.92
N HIS A 189 17.03 13.96 0.94
CA HIS A 189 16.18 13.65 -0.21
C HIS A 189 16.97 12.97 -1.33
N LEU A 190 16.33 12.03 -2.03
CA LEU A 190 16.95 11.24 -3.11
C LEU A 190 16.98 12.03 -4.43
N TYR A 191 17.99 11.80 -5.26
CA TYR A 191 17.97 12.23 -6.66
C TYR A 191 16.93 11.46 -7.49
N GLU A 192 16.85 10.15 -7.29
CA GLU A 192 16.03 9.25 -8.13
C GLU A 192 14.80 8.73 -7.38
N TYR A 193 13.78 9.59 -7.22
CA TYR A 193 12.48 9.16 -6.70
C TYR A 193 11.75 8.21 -7.66
N ASP A 194 12.05 8.26 -8.95
CA ASP A 194 11.52 7.33 -9.97
C ASP A 194 11.94 5.89 -9.67
N SER A 195 13.22 5.70 -9.34
CA SER A 195 13.76 4.41 -8.92
C SER A 195 13.11 3.91 -7.63
N LEU A 196 12.75 4.80 -6.69
CA LEU A 196 12.00 4.42 -5.49
C LEU A 196 10.58 3.98 -5.83
N SER A 197 9.89 4.75 -6.67
CA SER A 197 8.54 4.45 -7.16
C SER A 197 8.50 3.07 -7.83
N LEU A 198 9.45 2.78 -8.72
CA LEU A 198 9.57 1.48 -9.39
C LEU A 198 9.79 0.31 -8.42
N ARG A 199 10.64 0.50 -7.39
CA ARG A 199 10.87 -0.52 -6.35
C ARG A 199 9.60 -0.82 -5.55
N ILE A 200 8.84 0.22 -5.21
CA ILE A 200 7.54 0.08 -4.53
C ILE A 200 6.56 -0.69 -5.43
N SER A 201 6.45 -0.30 -6.71
CA SER A 201 5.61 -1.00 -7.69
C SER A 201 5.95 -2.47 -7.81
N ASN A 202 7.23 -2.80 -7.94
CA ASN A 202 7.68 -4.19 -8.09
C ASN A 202 7.46 -5.01 -6.83
N HIS A 203 7.70 -4.43 -5.64
CA HIS A 203 7.42 -5.11 -4.38
C HIS A 203 5.93 -5.43 -4.23
N ILE A 204 5.04 -4.49 -4.54
CA ILE A 204 3.60 -4.74 -4.49
C ILE A 204 3.22 -5.82 -5.50
N ARG A 205 3.75 -5.78 -6.73
CA ARG A 205 3.49 -6.81 -7.74
C ARG A 205 3.92 -8.20 -7.28
N SER A 206 5.07 -8.34 -6.62
CA SER A 206 5.58 -9.62 -6.15
C SER A 206 4.90 -10.09 -4.86
N HIS A 207 4.72 -9.20 -3.88
CA HIS A 207 4.14 -9.49 -2.57
C HIS A 207 2.69 -9.94 -2.68
N TYR A 208 1.90 -9.24 -3.49
CA TYR A 208 0.53 -9.64 -3.80
C TYR A 208 0.45 -10.63 -4.98
N ARG A 209 1.60 -11.23 -5.37
CA ARG A 209 1.74 -12.28 -6.41
C ARG A 209 1.02 -11.99 -7.73
N LEU A 210 0.85 -10.72 -8.06
CA LEU A 210 0.16 -10.28 -9.26
C LEU A 210 0.84 -10.86 -10.51
N GLU A 211 2.16 -11.00 -10.51
CA GLU A 211 2.95 -11.55 -11.62
C GLU A 211 2.74 -13.05 -11.86
N GLU A 212 2.50 -13.84 -10.82
CA GLU A 212 2.32 -15.29 -10.97
C GLU A 212 1.01 -15.65 -11.67
N PHE A 213 -0.02 -14.83 -11.45
CA PHE A 213 -1.29 -14.90 -12.17
C PHE A 213 -1.20 -14.40 -13.63
N PHE A 214 -0.08 -13.79 -14.04
CA PHE A 214 0.15 -13.34 -15.42
C PHE A 214 0.92 -14.36 -16.27
N CYS A 215 1.63 -15.31 -15.64
CA CYS A 215 2.45 -16.30 -16.34
C CYS A 215 1.90 -17.75 -16.31
N ASN A 216 1.02 -18.08 -15.36
CA ASN A 216 0.34 -19.37 -15.27
C ASN A 216 -1.18 -19.21 -15.05
N HIS A 217 -1.96 -20.27 -15.33
CA HIS A 217 -3.42 -20.34 -15.22
C HIS A 217 -3.96 -19.64 -13.95
N LEU A 218 -4.83 -18.62 -14.12
CA LEU A 218 -5.46 -17.88 -13.02
C LEU A 218 -6.36 -18.83 -12.21
N PRO A 219 -6.04 -19.14 -10.93
CA PRO A 219 -6.85 -20.04 -10.12
C PRO A 219 -8.30 -19.56 -10.02
N GLY A 220 -9.24 -20.49 -10.17
CA GLY A 220 -10.66 -20.17 -10.16
C GLY A 220 -11.22 -19.51 -11.42
N PHE A 221 -10.38 -19.29 -12.44
CA PHE A 221 -10.77 -18.89 -13.78
C PHE A 221 -10.81 -20.11 -14.71
N ASP A 222 -11.98 -20.45 -15.21
CA ASP A 222 -12.18 -21.58 -16.12
C ASP A 222 -12.19 -21.06 -17.56
N HIS A 223 -11.12 -21.39 -18.30
CA HIS A 223 -10.92 -20.89 -19.65
C HIS A 223 -11.99 -21.38 -20.63
N ASP A 224 -12.46 -22.62 -20.50
CA ASP A 224 -13.45 -23.19 -21.42
C ASP A 224 -14.86 -22.67 -21.10
N TYR A 225 -15.18 -22.52 -19.80
CA TYR A 225 -16.37 -21.80 -19.35
C TYR A 225 -16.38 -20.38 -19.91
N TYR A 226 -15.33 -19.60 -19.66
CA TYR A 226 -15.31 -18.19 -20.01
C TYR A 226 -15.39 -18.00 -21.53
N ARG A 227 -14.71 -18.85 -22.32
CA ARG A 227 -14.82 -18.84 -23.79
C ARG A 227 -16.25 -19.13 -24.25
N GLY A 228 -16.92 -20.11 -23.64
CA GLY A 228 -18.27 -20.54 -24.02
C GLY A 228 -19.34 -19.50 -23.71
N TRP A 229 -19.24 -18.84 -22.56
CA TRP A 229 -20.21 -17.83 -22.11
C TRP A 229 -19.95 -16.43 -22.67
N TYR A 230 -18.70 -16.12 -23.02
CA TYR A 230 -18.26 -14.78 -23.39
C TYR A 230 -17.44 -14.77 -24.69
N PRO A 231 -18.04 -15.15 -25.83
CA PRO A 231 -17.32 -15.29 -27.10
C PRO A 231 -16.75 -13.96 -27.62
N ASP A 232 -17.32 -12.84 -27.24
CA ASP A 232 -16.84 -11.49 -27.55
C ASP A 232 -15.48 -11.18 -26.92
N ALA A 233 -15.16 -11.79 -25.78
CA ALA A 233 -13.87 -11.63 -25.10
C ALA A 233 -12.72 -12.39 -25.79
N CYS A 234 -13.00 -13.34 -26.70
CA CYS A 234 -12.00 -14.23 -27.31
C CYS A 234 -10.90 -13.51 -28.10
N HIS A 235 -11.18 -12.29 -28.58
CA HIS A 235 -10.22 -11.49 -29.33
C HIS A 235 -9.46 -10.48 -28.45
N TYR A 236 -9.65 -10.53 -27.12
CA TYR A 236 -8.99 -9.60 -26.23
C TYR A 236 -7.47 -9.80 -26.24
N PRO A 237 -6.68 -8.72 -26.42
CA PRO A 237 -5.24 -8.82 -26.40
C PRO A 237 -4.74 -9.45 -25.10
N ARG A 238 -3.87 -10.46 -25.22
CA ARG A 238 -3.29 -11.23 -24.10
C ARG A 238 -4.25 -12.22 -23.42
N GLY A 239 -5.39 -12.55 -24.05
CA GLY A 239 -6.21 -13.72 -23.72
C GLY A 239 -7.38 -13.46 -22.76
N LEU A 240 -8.16 -14.52 -22.50
CA LEU A 240 -9.43 -14.44 -21.77
C LEU A 240 -9.28 -14.13 -20.28
N ALA A 241 -8.29 -14.72 -19.60
CA ALA A 241 -8.03 -14.39 -18.20
C ALA A 241 -7.67 -12.92 -18.05
N ARG A 242 -6.89 -12.37 -19.00
CA ARG A 242 -6.58 -10.95 -19.03
C ARG A 242 -7.83 -10.10 -19.25
N HIS A 243 -8.71 -10.49 -20.17
CA HIS A 243 -9.99 -9.82 -20.35
C HIS A 243 -10.77 -9.77 -19.03
N TYR A 244 -10.88 -10.90 -18.33
CA TYR A 244 -11.60 -10.94 -17.08
C TYR A 244 -11.01 -9.98 -16.05
N LEU A 245 -9.69 -9.96 -15.86
CA LEU A 245 -9.00 -9.07 -14.92
C LEU A 245 -9.16 -7.58 -15.26
N ASP A 246 -9.15 -7.23 -16.55
CA ASP A 246 -9.22 -5.84 -17.01
C ASP A 246 -10.66 -5.30 -17.04
N LEU A 247 -11.59 -6.10 -17.56
CA LEU A 247 -12.94 -5.69 -17.96
C LEU A 247 -14.03 -6.61 -17.41
N GLY A 248 -13.86 -7.93 -17.54
CA GLY A 248 -14.96 -8.88 -17.35
C GLY A 248 -15.62 -8.81 -15.97
N TRP A 249 -14.85 -8.70 -14.90
CA TRP A 249 -15.43 -8.60 -13.55
C TRP A 249 -16.25 -7.31 -13.34
N LYS A 250 -15.92 -6.22 -14.05
CA LYS A 250 -16.67 -4.95 -13.98
C LYS A 250 -17.98 -5.03 -14.75
N GLU A 251 -18.03 -5.90 -15.74
CA GLU A 251 -19.21 -6.21 -16.54
C GLU A 251 -20.10 -7.26 -15.85
N GLY A 252 -19.79 -7.66 -14.60
CA GLY A 252 -20.51 -8.70 -13.87
C GLY A 252 -20.26 -10.11 -14.41
N ARG A 253 -19.28 -10.31 -15.30
CA ARG A 253 -18.99 -11.63 -15.87
C ARG A 253 -18.37 -12.51 -14.82
N ASP A 254 -18.73 -13.78 -14.86
CA ASP A 254 -18.22 -14.77 -13.92
C ASP A 254 -16.97 -15.45 -14.48
N PRO A 255 -15.90 -15.63 -13.70
CA PRO A 255 -14.66 -16.23 -14.17
C PRO A 255 -14.78 -17.75 -14.36
N SER A 256 -15.75 -18.41 -13.73
CA SER A 256 -15.98 -19.84 -13.81
C SER A 256 -17.43 -20.24 -13.48
N GLY A 257 -17.74 -21.52 -13.67
CA GLY A 257 -19.02 -22.10 -13.25
C GLY A 257 -19.22 -22.21 -11.74
N GLN A 258 -18.18 -21.93 -10.94
CA GLN A 258 -18.21 -22.09 -9.48
C GLN A 258 -18.22 -20.75 -8.75
N PHE A 259 -17.61 -19.71 -9.34
CA PHE A 259 -17.51 -18.38 -8.75
C PHE A 259 -18.53 -17.41 -9.38
N SER A 260 -19.31 -16.73 -8.56
CA SER A 260 -20.18 -15.62 -8.94
C SER A 260 -19.53 -14.30 -8.57
N THR A 261 -19.20 -13.51 -9.59
CA THR A 261 -18.69 -12.14 -9.47
C THR A 261 -19.69 -11.28 -8.73
N ASP A 262 -20.92 -11.19 -9.25
CA ASP A 262 -21.95 -10.35 -8.63
C ASP A 262 -22.41 -10.90 -7.28
N GLY A 263 -22.54 -12.22 -7.12
CA GLY A 263 -22.89 -12.81 -5.83
C GLY A 263 -21.85 -12.51 -4.75
N TYR A 264 -20.56 -12.57 -5.09
CA TYR A 264 -19.50 -12.21 -4.15
C TYR A 264 -19.52 -10.72 -3.82
N LEU A 265 -19.73 -9.85 -4.82
CA LEU A 265 -19.81 -8.41 -4.60
C LEU A 265 -21.08 -7.99 -3.84
N ASP A 266 -22.20 -8.69 -4.00
CA ASP A 266 -23.44 -8.46 -3.25
C ASP A 266 -23.30 -8.86 -1.78
N ALA A 267 -22.66 -10.00 -1.53
CA ALA A 267 -22.42 -10.49 -0.18
C ALA A 267 -21.27 -9.76 0.53
N ASN A 268 -20.38 -9.10 -0.22
CA ASN A 268 -19.23 -8.36 0.31
C ASN A 268 -19.25 -6.91 -0.21
N PRO A 269 -20.13 -6.05 0.35
CA PRO A 269 -20.27 -4.67 -0.10
C PRO A 269 -18.98 -3.87 0.03
N ASP A 270 -18.10 -4.20 0.99
CA ASP A 270 -16.77 -3.62 1.11
C ASP A 270 -15.92 -3.86 -0.14
N VAL A 271 -16.00 -5.05 -0.72
CA VAL A 271 -15.31 -5.41 -1.97
C VAL A 271 -15.94 -4.70 -3.16
N ARG A 272 -17.28 -4.67 -3.24
CA ARG A 272 -18.04 -3.94 -4.28
C ARG A 272 -17.71 -2.46 -4.29
N VAL A 273 -17.70 -1.84 -3.11
CA VAL A 273 -17.33 -0.44 -2.96
C VAL A 273 -15.87 -0.27 -3.36
N SER A 274 -14.95 -1.11 -2.86
CA SER A 274 -13.49 -1.02 -3.12
C SER A 274 -13.07 -1.15 -4.59
N GLY A 275 -13.95 -1.60 -5.48
CA GLY A 275 -13.64 -1.81 -6.89
C GLY A 275 -12.45 -2.78 -7.11
N ILE A 276 -12.26 -3.75 -6.21
CA ILE A 276 -11.28 -4.81 -6.38
C ILE A 276 -11.92 -5.94 -7.18
N ASN A 277 -11.14 -6.59 -8.05
CA ASN A 277 -11.59 -7.78 -8.74
C ASN A 277 -12.03 -8.82 -7.70
N PRO A 278 -13.29 -9.27 -7.70
CA PRO A 278 -13.83 -10.13 -6.67
C PRO A 278 -13.14 -11.48 -6.58
N LEU A 279 -12.67 -12.04 -7.71
CA LEU A 279 -11.93 -13.29 -7.70
C LEU A 279 -10.55 -13.12 -7.04
N ILE A 280 -9.83 -12.04 -7.36
CA ILE A 280 -8.53 -11.75 -6.74
C ILE A 280 -8.71 -11.53 -5.24
N HIS A 281 -9.66 -10.68 -4.85
CA HIS A 281 -9.96 -10.46 -3.43
C HIS A 281 -10.33 -11.78 -2.73
N PHE A 282 -11.13 -12.62 -3.38
CA PHE A 282 -11.54 -13.89 -2.79
C PHE A 282 -10.35 -14.82 -2.55
N LEU A 283 -9.47 -14.98 -3.55
CA LEU A 283 -8.29 -15.85 -3.45
C LEU A 283 -7.29 -15.35 -2.41
N GLU A 284 -7.09 -14.04 -2.31
CA GLU A 284 -6.07 -13.46 -1.44
C GLU A 284 -6.53 -13.31 0.01
N ILE A 285 -7.80 -12.93 0.21
CA ILE A 285 -8.31 -12.49 1.52
C ILE A 285 -9.64 -13.18 1.85
N GLY A 286 -10.51 -13.31 0.85
CA GLY A 286 -11.89 -13.76 1.08
C GLY A 286 -11.98 -15.19 1.60
N LEU A 287 -11.15 -16.09 1.09
CA LEU A 287 -11.13 -17.50 1.49
C LEU A 287 -10.73 -17.65 2.97
N THR A 288 -9.65 -16.98 3.40
CA THR A 288 -9.13 -17.06 4.78
C THR A 288 -10.05 -16.36 5.78
N GLN A 289 -10.75 -15.30 5.35
CA GLN A 289 -11.75 -14.60 6.16
C GLN A 289 -13.13 -15.28 6.14
N GLY A 290 -13.30 -16.40 5.41
CA GLY A 290 -14.58 -17.10 5.32
C GLY A 290 -15.69 -16.29 4.62
N ARG A 291 -15.33 -15.40 3.68
CA ARG A 291 -16.28 -14.57 2.94
C ARG A 291 -17.21 -15.44 2.08
N THR A 292 -18.49 -15.11 2.08
CA THR A 292 -19.57 -15.89 1.44
C THR A 292 -20.07 -15.22 0.15
N GLY A 293 -21.01 -15.87 -0.56
CA GLY A 293 -21.70 -15.30 -1.73
C GLY A 293 -21.02 -15.56 -3.08
N TRP A 294 -19.79 -16.06 -3.09
CA TRP A 294 -19.10 -16.44 -4.33
C TRP A 294 -19.62 -17.74 -4.96
N GLN A 295 -20.30 -18.62 -4.21
CA GLN A 295 -20.69 -19.94 -4.72
C GLN A 295 -21.93 -19.87 -5.60
N LYS A 296 -21.88 -20.51 -6.78
CA LYS A 296 -23.06 -20.72 -7.62
C LYS A 296 -23.85 -21.96 -7.16
N ALA A 297 -25.17 -21.80 -6.98
CA ALA A 297 -26.07 -22.84 -6.48
C ALA A 297 -26.22 -24.07 -7.41
N HIS A 298 -25.85 -23.94 -8.69
CA HIS A 298 -25.91 -25.03 -9.67
C HIS A 298 -24.61 -25.09 -10.49
N THR A 299 -23.82 -26.14 -10.26
CA THR A 299 -22.66 -26.47 -11.09
C THR A 299 -23.16 -27.13 -12.37
N ASN A 300 -23.07 -26.48 -13.53
CA ASN A 300 -22.89 -27.26 -14.75
C ASN A 300 -21.50 -27.91 -14.65
N PRO A 301 -21.37 -29.23 -14.91
CA PRO A 301 -20.09 -29.90 -14.77
C PRO A 301 -19.15 -29.38 -15.86
N THR A 302 -18.30 -28.41 -15.52
CA THR A 302 -17.07 -28.21 -16.26
C THR A 302 -16.07 -29.27 -15.82
N SER A 303 -15.16 -29.66 -16.71
CA SER A 303 -14.25 -30.80 -16.56
C SER A 303 -13.23 -30.68 -15.40
N HIS A 304 -13.29 -29.62 -14.61
CA HIS A 304 -12.45 -29.39 -13.44
C HIS A 304 -13.26 -29.55 -12.16
N SER A 305 -13.11 -30.73 -11.55
CA SER A 305 -13.72 -31.11 -10.28
C SER A 305 -13.24 -30.21 -9.13
N LEU A 306 -14.04 -30.15 -8.05
CA LEU A 306 -13.81 -29.46 -6.76
C LEU A 306 -12.39 -29.62 -6.14
N THR A 307 -11.59 -30.55 -6.66
CA THR A 307 -10.21 -30.84 -6.25
C THR A 307 -9.22 -29.69 -6.45
N ASP A 308 -9.45 -28.75 -7.36
CA ASP A 308 -8.50 -27.64 -7.59
C ASP A 308 -8.63 -26.51 -6.55
N TRP A 309 -9.80 -26.38 -5.90
CA TRP A 309 -10.05 -25.37 -4.86
C TRP A 309 -9.66 -25.84 -3.45
N GLN A 310 -9.68 -27.15 -3.21
CA GLN A 310 -9.32 -27.77 -1.92
C GLN A 310 -7.81 -28.00 -1.75
N ASN A 311 -7.03 -27.87 -2.83
CA ASN A 311 -5.58 -28.06 -2.85
C ASN A 311 -4.79 -26.75 -2.92
N LEU A 312 -5.44 -25.59 -2.74
CA LEU A 312 -4.70 -24.36 -2.47
C LEU A 312 -3.95 -24.53 -1.14
N PRO A 313 -2.65 -24.19 -1.05
CA PRO A 313 -1.85 -24.49 0.12
C PRO A 313 -2.49 -23.95 1.39
N ASP A 314 -2.71 -24.84 2.35
CA ASP A 314 -3.16 -24.51 3.70
C ASP A 314 -2.03 -23.76 4.40
N ASN A 315 -2.13 -22.43 4.43
CA ASN A 315 -1.13 -21.55 5.06
C ASN A 315 -1.26 -21.50 6.60
N SER A 316 -1.86 -22.51 7.25
CA SER A 316 -1.86 -22.63 8.70
C SER A 316 -0.53 -23.13 9.29
N GLN A 317 0.46 -23.49 8.46
CA GLN A 317 1.81 -23.81 8.91
C GLN A 317 2.89 -23.31 7.94
N GLN A 318 3.32 -22.06 8.10
CA GLN A 318 4.73 -21.62 7.91
C GLN A 318 4.93 -20.18 8.38
#